data_AF-A0A3L8C649-F1
#
_entry.id   AF-A0A3L8C649-F1
#
_cell.length_a   1.000
_cell.length_b   1.000
_cell.length_c   1.000
_cell.angle_alpha   90.00
_cell.angle_beta   90.00
_cell.angle_gamma   90.00
#
_symmetry.space_group_name_H-M   'P 1'
#
loop_
_entity.id
_entity.type
_entity.pdbx_description
1 polymer ?
#
loop_
_entity_poly.entity_id
_entity_poly.type
_entity_poly.pdbx_seq_one_letter_code
_entity_poly.pdbx_strand_id
1 'polypeptide(L)'
;MPNDASRLDWVKGDSFGVEIPAHPDALIDAGPEYLTALFQRAGTLSQDNRIKAITRSTIIRGGSTGSKLLLHVAYESNVTGLEQQLFVKFSRDF
;
A
#
# COMPACT_ATOMS: atom_id res chain seq x y z
N MET A 1 13.24 -26.29 12.86
CA MET A 1 13.81 -26.00 11.53
C MET A 1 12.79 -25.14 10.81
N PRO A 2 13.12 -23.90 10.42
CA PRO A 2 12.12 -22.98 9.90
C PRO A 2 11.67 -23.46 8.52
N ASN A 3 10.37 -23.60 8.35
CA ASN A 3 9.72 -23.83 7.07
C ASN A 3 9.80 -22.52 6.29
N ASP A 4 10.87 -22.35 5.51
CA ASP A 4 11.04 -21.27 4.54
C ASP A 4 10.08 -21.52 3.36
N ALA A 5 8.78 -21.38 3.62
CA ALA A 5 7.84 -21.07 2.57
C ALA A 5 8.22 -19.67 2.13
N SER A 6 8.94 -19.57 1.01
CA SER A 6 9.41 -18.34 0.39
C SER A 6 8.37 -17.23 0.53
N ARG A 7 8.61 -16.27 1.43
CA ARG A 7 7.70 -15.14 1.62
C ARG A 7 7.65 -14.39 0.30
N LEU A 8 6.49 -14.43 -0.34
CA LEU A 8 6.30 -13.75 -1.61
C LEU A 8 5.95 -12.30 -1.28
N ASP A 9 6.86 -11.36 -1.56
CA ASP A 9 6.66 -9.95 -1.22
C ASP A 9 5.74 -9.23 -2.24
N TRP A 10 5.69 -9.71 -3.49
CA TRP A 10 5.04 -9.04 -4.63
C TRP A 10 4.27 -10.00 -5.54
N VAL A 11 3.06 -9.62 -5.93
CA VAL A 11 2.27 -10.29 -6.97
C VAL A 11 1.95 -9.32 -8.11
N LYS A 12 1.98 -9.80 -9.35
CA LYS A 12 1.48 -9.02 -10.48
C LYS A 12 -0.05 -8.92 -10.43
N GLY A 13 -0.58 -7.70 -10.37
CA GLY A 13 -2.01 -7.41 -10.41
C GLY A 13 -2.54 -7.34 -11.84
N ASP A 14 -3.65 -8.04 -12.11
CA ASP A 14 -4.19 -8.19 -13.47
C ASP A 14 -4.85 -6.93 -14.01
N SER A 15 -5.57 -6.16 -13.17
CA SER A 15 -6.39 -5.03 -13.63
C SER A 15 -5.56 -3.84 -14.12
N PHE A 16 -4.42 -3.58 -13.49
CA PHE A 16 -3.55 -2.45 -13.83
C PHE A 16 -2.18 -2.89 -14.33
N GLY A 17 -1.86 -4.19 -14.30
CA GLY A 17 -0.57 -4.73 -14.72
C GLY A 17 0.61 -4.25 -13.84
N VAL A 18 0.35 -3.88 -12.58
CA VAL A 18 1.35 -3.40 -11.63
C VAL A 18 1.69 -4.48 -10.62
N GLU A 19 2.91 -4.45 -10.09
CA GLU A 19 3.27 -5.25 -8.93
C GLU A 19 2.53 -4.73 -7.68
N ILE A 20 1.94 -5.64 -6.91
CA ILE A 20 1.14 -5.39 -5.72
C ILE A 20 1.84 -6.05 -4.53
N PRO A 21 2.13 -5.29 -3.45
CA PRO A 21 2.65 -5.85 -2.21
C PRO A 21 1.72 -6.91 -1.63
N ALA A 22 2.27 -8.06 -1.30
CA ALA A 22 1.51 -9.19 -0.78
C ALA A 22 1.24 -9.08 0.73
N HIS A 23 2.01 -8.27 1.46
CA HIS A 23 1.88 -8.07 2.90
C HIS A 23 2.24 -6.63 3.31
N PRO A 24 1.92 -6.22 4.56
CA PRO A 24 2.13 -4.84 5.02
C PRO A 24 3.56 -4.34 4.92
N ASP A 25 4.55 -5.15 5.30
CA ASP A 25 5.96 -4.72 5.27
C ASP A 25 6.42 -4.34 3.86
N ALA A 26 6.07 -5.13 2.84
CA ALA A 26 6.43 -4.84 1.46
C ALA A 26 5.81 -3.53 0.97
N LEU A 27 4.58 -3.22 1.41
CA LEU A 27 3.92 -1.95 1.06
C LEU A 27 4.59 -0.76 1.75
N ILE A 28 5.06 -0.93 2.99
CA ILE A 28 5.79 0.11 3.72
C ILE A 28 7.16 0.34 3.08
N ASP A 29 7.89 -0.74 2.78
CA ASP A 29 9.21 -0.70 2.17
C ASP A 29 9.19 -0.14 0.74
N ALA A 30 8.09 -0.37 0.00
CA ALA A 30 7.86 0.22 -1.33
C ALA A 30 7.82 1.75 -1.32
N GLY A 31 7.40 2.34 -0.19
CA GLY A 31 7.48 3.77 0.03
C GLY A 31 6.46 4.64 -0.72
N PRO A 32 6.56 5.97 -0.54
CA PRO A 32 5.62 6.94 -1.09
C PRO A 32 5.68 7.06 -2.62
N GLU A 33 6.82 6.78 -3.25
CA GLU A 33 6.97 6.79 -4.70
C GLU A 33 6.13 5.69 -5.36
N TYR A 34 6.15 4.48 -4.78
CA TYR A 34 5.30 3.38 -5.24
C TYR A 34 3.81 3.74 -5.12
N LEU A 35 3.39 4.24 -3.95
CA LEU A 35 1.99 4.65 -3.73
C LEU A 35 1.57 5.75 -4.70
N THR A 36 2.45 6.70 -5.00
CA THR A 36 2.23 7.75 -6.00
C THR A 36 1.94 7.14 -7.37
N ALA A 37 2.82 6.28 -7.86
CA ALA A 37 2.66 5.64 -9.17
C ALA A 37 1.38 4.78 -9.24
N LEU A 38 1.08 4.04 -8.18
CA LEU A 38 -0.12 3.22 -8.08
C LEU A 38 -1.39 4.08 -8.16
N PHE A 39 -1.49 5.15 -7.36
CA PHE A 39 -2.67 6.00 -7.30
C PHE A 39 -2.87 6.82 -8.58
N GLN A 40 -1.77 7.29 -9.19
CA GLN A 40 -1.82 7.96 -10.48
C GLN A 40 -2.30 7.01 -11.59
N ARG A 41 -1.83 5.76 -11.59
CA ARG A 41 -2.26 4.75 -12.56
C ARG A 41 -3.70 4.30 -12.35
N ALA A 42 -4.15 4.26 -11.09
CA ALA A 42 -5.55 3.98 -10.73
C ALA A 42 -6.49 5.19 -10.98
N GLY A 43 -5.94 6.37 -11.27
CA GLY A 43 -6.71 7.61 -11.47
C GLY A 43 -7.21 8.27 -10.19
N THR A 44 -6.74 7.83 -9.01
CA THR A 44 -7.12 8.41 -7.71
C THR A 44 -6.27 9.62 -7.32
N LEU A 45 -5.10 9.79 -7.95
CA LEU A 45 -4.21 10.94 -7.76
C LEU A 45 -3.87 11.57 -9.11
N SER A 46 -3.90 12.91 -9.20
CA SER A 46 -3.49 13.64 -10.40
C SER A 46 -2.00 13.39 -10.73
N GLN A 47 -1.63 13.45 -12.00
CA GLN A 47 -0.24 13.37 -12.47
C GLN A 47 0.63 14.52 -11.92
N ASP A 48 0.01 15.67 -11.62
CA ASP A 48 0.71 16.83 -11.06
C ASP A 48 0.84 16.82 -9.53
N ASN A 49 0.39 15.73 -8.87
CA ASN A 49 0.48 15.58 -7.42
C ASN A 49 1.16 14.25 -7.07
N ARG A 50 1.68 14.15 -5.84
CA ARG A 50 2.36 12.95 -5.34
C ARG A 50 2.15 12.79 -3.84
N ILE A 51 2.40 11.59 -3.35
CA ILE A 51 2.60 11.35 -1.93
C ILE A 51 4.06 11.69 -1.60
N LYS A 52 4.28 12.63 -0.68
CA LYS A 52 5.62 13.04 -0.22
C LYS A 52 6.19 12.08 0.82
N ALA A 53 5.34 11.56 1.69
CA ALA A 53 5.76 10.72 2.81
C ALA A 53 4.62 9.84 3.31
N ILE A 54 4.98 8.65 3.80
CA ILE A 54 4.15 7.88 4.72
C ILE A 54 4.52 8.37 6.13
N THR A 55 3.61 9.09 6.78
CA THR A 55 3.85 9.73 8.08
C THR A 55 3.58 8.80 9.25
N ARG A 56 2.78 7.74 9.04
CA ARG A 56 2.52 6.70 10.03
C ARG A 56 2.06 5.42 9.35
N SER A 57 2.48 4.28 9.89
CA SER A 57 2.02 2.96 9.47
C SER A 57 1.69 2.14 10.72
N THR A 58 0.49 1.56 10.78
CA THR A 58 0.06 0.70 11.89
C THR A 58 -0.48 -0.61 11.35
N ILE A 59 0.28 -1.69 11.55
CA ILE A 59 -0.16 -3.04 11.20
C ILE A 59 -1.18 -3.51 12.23
N ILE A 60 -2.36 -3.86 11.75
CA ILE A 60 -3.43 -4.42 12.56
C ILE A 60 -3.45 -5.93 12.32
N ARG A 61 -3.06 -6.68 13.34
CA ARG A 61 -3.08 -8.15 13.36
C ARG A 61 -4.43 -8.63 13.91
N GLY A 62 -5.05 -9.60 13.24
CA GLY A 62 -6.35 -10.18 13.64
C GLY A 62 -7.57 -9.62 12.87
N GLY A 63 -8.72 -10.25 13.10
CA GLY A 63 -9.98 -9.99 12.41
C GLY A 63 -10.12 -10.75 11.08
N SER A 64 -10.60 -12.00 11.12
CA SER A 64 -10.76 -12.88 9.94
C SER A 64 -9.47 -13.00 9.08
N THR A 65 -9.59 -13.36 7.80
CA THR A 65 -8.46 -13.63 6.89
C THR A 65 -7.69 -12.35 6.52
N GLY A 66 -6.37 -12.38 6.69
CA GLY A 66 -5.42 -11.39 6.19
C GLY A 66 -5.15 -10.19 7.11
N SER A 67 -3.87 -9.81 7.16
CA SER A 67 -3.38 -8.61 7.84
C SER A 67 -3.99 -7.33 7.27
N LYS A 68 -4.04 -6.27 8.07
CA LYS A 68 -4.52 -4.94 7.66
C LYS A 68 -3.48 -3.90 8.00
N LEU A 69 -3.48 -2.80 7.27
CA LEU A 69 -2.57 -1.70 7.49
C LEU A 69 -3.34 -0.38 7.47
N LEU A 70 -3.20 0.40 8.54
CA LEU A 70 -3.60 1.80 8.55
C LEU A 70 -2.38 2.65 8.17
N LEU A 71 -2.49 3.42 7.10
CA LEU A 71 -1.46 4.33 6.62
C LEU A 71 -1.91 5.77 6.79
N HIS A 72 -1.00 6.62 7.23
CA HIS A 72 -1.13 8.06 7.10
C HIS A 72 -0.14 8.54 6.06
N VAL A 73 -0.61 9.34 5.10
CA VAL A 73 0.20 9.88 4.02
C VAL A 73 0.11 11.41 3.99
N ALA A 74 1.20 12.05 3.57
CA ALA A 74 1.22 13.47 3.26
C ALA A 74 1.36 13.63 1.75
N TYR A 75 0.44 14.38 1.13
CA TYR A 75 0.52 14.73 -0.29
C TYR A 75 1.37 15.99 -0.49
N GLU A 76 1.85 16.21 -1.71
CA GLU A 76 2.56 17.44 -2.06
C GLU A 76 1.63 18.64 -2.06
N SER A 77 0.46 18.47 -2.67
CA SER A 77 -0.62 19.44 -2.63
C SER A 77 -1.82 18.84 -1.92
N ASN A 78 -2.31 19.50 -0.88
CA ASN A 78 -3.58 19.15 -0.26
C ASN A 78 -4.71 19.55 -1.20
N VAL A 79 -5.52 18.59 -1.60
CA VAL A 79 -6.68 18.80 -2.49
C VAL A 79 -7.92 18.30 -1.77
N THR A 80 -9.01 19.06 -1.89
CA THR A 80 -10.30 18.66 -1.33
C THR A 80 -10.70 17.28 -1.84
N GLY A 81 -11.04 16.37 -0.93
CA GLY A 81 -11.47 15.00 -1.25
C GLY A 81 -10.36 13.96 -1.30
N LEU A 82 -9.09 14.33 -1.09
CA LEU A 82 -7.99 13.37 -0.94
C LEU A 82 -7.76 13.03 0.54
N GLU A 83 -8.16 11.81 0.92
CA GLU A 83 -7.96 11.30 2.28
C GLU A 83 -6.49 11.02 2.57
N GLN A 84 -6.02 11.47 3.73
CA GLN A 84 -4.66 11.23 4.23
C GLN A 84 -4.56 9.94 5.04
N GLN A 85 -5.70 9.40 5.48
CA GLN A 85 -5.78 8.16 6.25
C GLN A 85 -6.31 7.05 5.35
N LEU A 86 -5.48 6.06 5.09
CA LEU A 86 -5.79 4.96 4.18
C LEU A 86 -5.87 3.66 4.97
N PHE A 87 -6.85 2.84 4.63
CA PHE A 87 -7.00 1.51 5.16
C PHE A 87 -6.74 0.49 4.04
N VAL A 88 -5.73 -0.35 4.24
CA VAL A 88 -5.34 -1.39 3.29
C VAL A 88 -5.64 -2.76 3.89
N LYS A 89 -6.33 -3.60 3.13
CA LYS A 89 -6.65 -4.98 3.50
C LYS A 89 -5.91 -5.93 2.60
N PHE A 90 -5.15 -6.84 3.20
CA PHE A 90 -4.54 -7.96 2.49
C PHE A 90 -5.50 -9.14 2.54
N SER A 91 -5.69 -9.82 1.40
CA SER A 91 -6.66 -10.92 1.30
C SER A 91 -6.16 -12.21 1.94
N ARG A 92 -4.84 -12.39 2.00
CA ARG A 92 -4.14 -13.56 2.52
C ARG A 92 -2.89 -13.09 3.25
N ASP A 93 -2.43 -13.89 4.20
CA ASP A 93 -1.11 -13.72 4.78
C ASP A 93 -0.14 -14.63 3.98
N PHE A 94 0.97 -14.04 3.52
CA PHE A 94 2.03 -14.69 2.75
C PHE A 94 3.35 -14.65 3.53
#